data_AF-A0A830CKB6-F1
#
_entry.id   AF-A0A830CKB6-F1
#
_cell.length_a   1.000
_cell.length_b   1.000
_cell.length_c   1.000
_cell.angle_alpha   90.00
_cell.angle_beta   90.00
_cell.angle_gamma   90.00
#
_symmetry.space_group_name_H-M   'P 1'
#
loop_
_entity.id
_entity.type
_entity.pdbx_description
1 polymer ?
#
loop_
_entity_poly.entity_id
_entity_poly.type
_entity_poly.pdbx_seq_one_letter_code
_entity_poly.pdbx_strand_id
1 'polypeptide(L)'
;MVMIDQYIFGGFVASLFGFALLYNLRRKVRRTKGSKAVRGDVCITRSAAGGGFREEAGGEADIIIVGAGVAGAALAYTLGKESRRVRVIERDLTEPDRIVGELLQPGGYLKLIELGLEDCLGDIDAQRVFGYALYKDGKNTKLSYPLEKFHSDVSGRSFHNGRFIQRMREKAATLPNVRLEQGTVTTLLEENGTVKGVQYKTKNGEEIAAYAPLTVVCDGCFSNLRRALCTPQKLIPDSIILSGGNPFLFRRTNPGKLRTTVC
;
A
#
# COMPACT_ATOMS: atom_id res chain seq x y z
N MET A 1 -49.98 -29.31 -16.99
CA MET A 1 -49.36 -28.20 -16.23
C MET A 1 -49.57 -28.43 -14.72
N VAL A 2 -49.09 -29.57 -14.18
CA VAL A 2 -49.24 -29.94 -12.74
C VAL A 2 -47.94 -30.50 -12.16
N MET A 3 -47.03 -31.03 -12.98
CA MET A 3 -45.76 -31.60 -12.50
C MET A 3 -44.67 -30.57 -12.17
N ILE A 4 -44.74 -29.34 -12.69
CA ILE A 4 -43.69 -28.32 -12.45
C ILE A 4 -43.77 -27.76 -11.02
N ASP A 5 -44.99 -27.65 -10.45
CA ASP A 5 -45.20 -27.15 -9.09
C ASP A 5 -44.61 -28.08 -8.01
N GLN A 6 -44.63 -29.39 -8.22
CA GLN A 6 -44.09 -30.35 -7.24
C GLN A 6 -42.57 -30.26 -7.11
N TYR A 7 -41.85 -29.97 -8.20
CA TYR A 7 -40.39 -29.79 -8.15
C TYR A 7 -39.97 -28.46 -7.53
N ILE A 8 -40.75 -27.40 -7.73
CA ILE A 8 -40.50 -26.08 -7.12
C ILE A 8 -40.74 -26.15 -5.60
N PHE A 9 -41.83 -26.81 -5.17
CA PHE A 9 -42.11 -26.99 -3.75
C PHE A 9 -41.05 -27.89 -3.06
N GLY A 10 -40.63 -28.98 -3.73
CA GLY A 10 -39.55 -29.84 -3.24
C GLY A 10 -38.21 -29.12 -3.08
N GLY A 11 -37.86 -28.23 -4.02
CA GLY A 11 -36.65 -27.42 -3.95
C GLY A 11 -36.66 -26.42 -2.78
N PHE A 12 -37.80 -25.80 -2.51
CA PHE A 12 -37.95 -24.88 -1.37
C PHE A 12 -37.80 -25.59 -0.02
N VAL A 13 -38.42 -26.76 0.13
CA VAL A 13 -38.33 -27.56 1.36
C VAL A 13 -36.88 -28.04 1.57
N ALA A 14 -36.20 -28.53 0.53
CA ALA A 14 -34.80 -28.95 0.62
C ALA A 14 -33.85 -27.80 1.01
N SER A 15 -34.09 -26.59 0.49
CA SER A 15 -33.32 -25.38 0.82
C SER A 15 -33.47 -24.97 2.29
N LEU A 16 -34.70 -25.03 2.83
CA LEU A 16 -34.98 -24.73 4.23
C LEU A 16 -34.27 -25.71 5.18
N PHE A 17 -34.30 -27.02 4.87
CA PHE A 17 -33.58 -28.02 5.66
C PHE A 17 -32.06 -27.84 5.58
N GLY A 18 -31.51 -27.53 4.40
CA GLY A 18 -30.09 -27.23 4.21
C GLY A 18 -29.65 -26.01 5.04
N PHE A 19 -30.46 -24.95 5.06
CA PHE A 19 -30.17 -23.74 5.83
C PHE A 19 -30.24 -23.98 7.35
N ALA A 20 -31.22 -24.75 7.82
CA ALA A 20 -31.32 -25.14 9.23
C ALA A 20 -30.14 -26.01 9.69
N LEU A 21 -29.66 -26.92 8.82
CA LEU A 21 -28.51 -27.78 9.11
C LEU A 21 -27.21 -26.97 9.17
N LEU A 22 -27.01 -26.04 8.23
CA LEU A 22 -25.88 -25.08 8.24
C LEU A 22 -25.91 -24.14 9.45
N TYR A 23 -27.09 -23.68 9.85
CA TYR A 23 -27.27 -22.82 11.02
C TYR A 23 -26.89 -23.56 12.31
N ASN A 24 -27.35 -24.82 12.46
CA ASN A 24 -27.01 -25.65 13.62
C ASN A 24 -25.52 -26.05 13.65
N LEU A 25 -24.89 -26.30 12.50
CA LEU A 25 -23.44 -26.55 12.42
C LEU A 25 -22.64 -25.31 12.87
N ARG A 26 -23.00 -24.12 12.38
CA ARG A 26 -22.35 -22.85 12.81
C ARG A 26 -22.54 -22.58 14.30
N ARG A 27 -23.70 -22.92 14.86
CA ARG A 27 -23.98 -22.78 16.30
C ARG A 27 -23.12 -23.74 17.15
N LYS A 28 -22.85 -24.96 16.67
CA LYS A 28 -21.98 -25.93 17.34
C LYS A 28 -20.51 -25.47 17.36
N VAL A 29 -19.99 -24.94 16.25
CA VAL A 29 -18.62 -24.39 16.16
C VAL A 29 -18.42 -23.19 17.09
N ARG A 30 -19.42 -22.32 17.23
CA ARG A 30 -19.37 -21.20 18.20
C ARG A 30 -19.33 -21.68 19.65
N ARG A 31 -19.94 -22.82 19.96
CA ARG A 31 -19.98 -23.37 21.33
C ARG A 31 -18.65 -23.99 21.75
N THR A 32 -17.84 -24.48 20.81
CA THR A 32 -16.50 -25.06 21.09
C THR A 32 -15.40 -24.02 21.33
N LYS A 33 -15.64 -22.73 21.04
CA LYS A 33 -14.70 -21.62 21.29
C LYS A 33 -14.86 -20.96 22.67
N GLY A 34 -15.78 -21.44 23.51
CA GLY A 34 -15.94 -20.98 24.88
C GLY A 34 -15.25 -21.92 25.87
N SER A 35 -14.25 -21.39 26.59
CA SER A 35 -13.59 -21.94 27.78
C SER A 35 -12.29 -22.73 27.55
N LYS A 36 -11.17 -22.07 27.84
CA LYS A 36 -10.05 -22.64 28.61
C LYS A 36 -9.19 -21.51 29.19
N ALA A 37 -9.31 -21.32 30.50
CA ALA A 37 -8.38 -20.59 31.35
C ALA A 37 -7.29 -21.57 31.83
N VAL A 38 -6.01 -21.19 31.79
CA VAL A 38 -4.94 -21.78 32.61
C VAL A 38 -3.91 -20.70 32.97
N ARG A 39 -3.49 -20.78 34.23
CA ARG A 39 -2.64 -19.94 35.07
C ARG A 39 -1.21 -20.49 35.10
N GLY A 40 -0.20 -19.62 35.29
CA GLY A 40 1.08 -20.01 35.92
C GLY A 40 2.36 -19.51 35.24
N ASP A 41 2.90 -18.42 35.78
CA ASP A 41 4.30 -17.95 35.93
C ASP A 41 5.44 -18.66 35.18
N VAL A 42 6.35 -17.85 34.58
CA VAL A 42 7.76 -17.76 35.00
C VAL A 42 8.31 -16.38 34.64
N CYS A 43 8.90 -15.73 35.64
CA CYS A 43 9.67 -14.49 35.61
C CYS A 43 11.09 -14.72 35.10
N ILE A 44 11.58 -13.89 34.17
CA ILE A 44 13.01 -13.54 34.09
C ILE A 44 13.13 -12.04 33.88
N THR A 45 13.51 -11.34 34.95
CA THR A 45 14.06 -9.99 34.94
C THR A 45 15.47 -9.96 34.33
N ARG A 46 15.73 -9.00 33.43
CA ARG A 46 17.03 -8.32 33.35
C ARG A 46 16.88 -6.89 32.81
N SER A 47 17.12 -5.96 33.72
CA SER A 47 17.29 -4.50 33.66
C SER A 47 18.43 -4.07 32.71
N ALA A 48 18.63 -2.83 32.25
CA ALA A 48 17.88 -1.58 32.14
C ALA A 48 18.79 -0.58 31.39
N ALA A 49 18.25 0.24 30.48
CA ALA A 49 18.82 1.53 30.13
C ALA A 49 17.66 2.47 29.75
N GLY A 50 17.62 3.64 30.39
CA GLY A 50 16.44 4.50 30.50
C GLY A 50 15.89 5.02 29.18
N GLY A 51 14.62 4.71 28.96
CA GLY A 51 13.72 5.21 27.91
C GLY A 51 12.46 4.36 28.03
N GLY A 52 11.37 4.90 28.58
CA GLY A 52 10.16 4.12 28.84
C GLY A 52 9.46 3.75 27.54
N PHE A 53 9.87 2.66 26.89
CA PHE A 53 9.20 2.15 25.71
C PHE A 53 7.89 1.47 26.11
N ARG A 54 6.80 1.88 25.46
CA ARG A 54 5.54 1.14 25.54
C ARG A 54 5.53 0.08 24.45
N GLU A 55 5.42 -1.18 24.86
CA GLU A 55 5.08 -2.27 23.97
C GLU A 55 3.56 -2.22 23.72
N GLU A 56 3.13 -2.06 22.48
CA GLU A 56 1.70 -2.13 22.17
C GLU A 56 1.23 -3.59 22.15
N ALA A 57 0.36 -3.94 23.10
CA ALA A 57 -0.36 -5.21 23.20
C ALA A 57 -1.51 -5.34 22.16
N GLY A 58 -1.22 -5.06 20.89
CA GLY A 58 -2.10 -5.37 19.76
C GLY A 58 -1.51 -6.54 18.99
N GLY A 59 -2.28 -7.63 18.81
CA GLY A 59 -1.79 -8.94 18.35
C GLY A 59 -0.73 -8.87 17.24
N GLU A 60 0.34 -9.66 17.40
CA GLU A 60 1.56 -9.60 16.58
C GLU A 60 1.27 -9.39 15.10
N ALA A 61 1.85 -8.37 14.47
CA ALA A 61 1.78 -8.25 13.03
C ALA A 61 2.65 -9.34 12.39
N ASP A 62 2.24 -9.85 11.24
CA ASP A 62 3.12 -10.72 10.44
C ASP A 62 4.17 -9.86 9.74
N ILE A 63 3.80 -8.64 9.35
CA ILE A 63 4.61 -7.75 8.52
C ILE A 63 4.44 -6.30 8.99
N ILE A 64 5.56 -5.61 9.20
CA ILE A 64 5.61 -4.16 9.37
C ILE A 64 6.06 -3.52 8.06
N ILE A 65 5.34 -2.51 7.59
CA ILE A 65 5.71 -1.69 6.44
C ILE A 65 5.99 -0.27 6.93
N VAL A 66 7.20 0.21 6.68
CA VAL A 66 7.61 1.58 7.03
C VAL A 66 7.36 2.50 5.83
N GLY A 67 6.40 3.40 5.95
CA GLY A 67 5.98 4.34 4.90
C GLY A 67 4.80 3.81 4.08
N ALA A 68 3.78 4.64 3.92
CA ALA A 68 2.57 4.41 3.12
C ALA A 68 2.57 5.28 1.85
N GLY A 69 3.71 5.34 1.16
CA GLY A 69 3.83 5.89 -0.19
C GLY A 69 3.31 4.90 -1.25
N VAL A 70 3.69 5.08 -2.53
CA VAL A 70 3.23 4.20 -3.63
C VAL A 70 3.55 2.74 -3.33
N ALA A 71 4.81 2.43 -2.99
CA ALA A 71 5.24 1.06 -2.73
C ALA A 71 4.58 0.47 -1.47
N GLY A 72 4.62 1.19 -0.36
CA GLY A 72 4.10 0.70 0.91
C GLY A 72 2.59 0.49 0.91
N ALA A 73 1.80 1.40 0.33
CA ALA A 73 0.36 1.25 0.23
C ALA A 73 -0.04 0.10 -0.71
N ALA A 74 0.62 -0.02 -1.88
CA ALA A 74 0.38 -1.13 -2.81
C ALA A 74 0.73 -2.49 -2.18
N LEU A 75 1.87 -2.56 -1.48
CA LEU A 75 2.31 -3.77 -0.80
C LEU A 75 1.35 -4.14 0.35
N ALA A 76 0.92 -3.17 1.14
CA ALA A 76 -0.03 -3.38 2.23
C ALA A 76 -1.34 -3.96 1.73
N TYR A 77 -1.90 -3.41 0.64
CA TYR A 77 -3.12 -3.93 0.04
C TYR A 77 -2.95 -5.35 -0.50
N THR A 78 -1.84 -5.62 -1.19
CA THR A 78 -1.55 -6.93 -1.79
C THR A 78 -1.41 -8.01 -0.71
N LEU A 79 -0.60 -7.77 0.32
CA LEU A 79 -0.43 -8.68 1.45
C LEU A 79 -1.71 -8.81 2.28
N GLY A 80 -2.48 -7.72 2.38
CA GLY A 80 -3.79 -7.72 3.01
C GLY A 80 -4.77 -8.67 2.32
N LYS A 81 -4.82 -8.67 0.98
CA LYS A 81 -5.63 -9.61 0.19
C LYS A 81 -5.24 -11.06 0.43
N GLU A 82 -3.96 -11.31 0.72
CA GLU A 82 -3.43 -12.62 1.11
C GLU A 82 -3.62 -12.95 2.60
N SER A 83 -4.49 -12.22 3.31
CA SER A 83 -4.83 -12.43 4.71
C SER A 83 -3.66 -12.29 5.71
N ARG A 84 -2.59 -11.58 5.33
CA ARG A 84 -1.48 -11.26 6.25
C ARG A 84 -1.87 -10.13 7.20
N ARG A 85 -1.45 -10.20 8.46
CA ARG A 85 -1.61 -9.10 9.42
C ARG A 85 -0.55 -8.05 9.15
N VAL A 86 -0.92 -6.97 8.47
CA VAL A 86 -0.01 -5.92 8.03
C VAL A 86 -0.17 -4.70 8.92
N ARG A 87 0.92 -4.21 9.50
CA ARG A 87 0.99 -2.92 10.19
C ARG A 87 1.78 -1.94 9.33
N VAL A 88 1.17 -0.84 8.95
CA VAL A 88 1.81 0.21 8.13
C VAL A 88 1.99 1.44 8.99
N ILE A 89 3.23 1.92 9.12
CA ILE A 89 3.56 3.11 9.91
C ILE A 89 4.00 4.21 8.95
N GLU A 90 3.20 5.26 8.84
CA GLU A 90 3.45 6.41 7.95
C GLU A 90 3.61 7.68 8.78
N ARG A 91 4.61 8.49 8.45
CA ARG A 91 4.90 9.74 9.17
C ARG A 91 3.72 10.70 9.11
N ASP A 92 3.12 10.83 7.94
CA ASP A 92 1.98 11.72 7.72
C ASP A 92 0.92 11.10 6.80
N LEU A 93 -0.26 10.85 7.37
CA LEU A 93 -1.41 10.28 6.67
C LEU A 93 -2.27 11.33 5.94
N THR A 94 -1.94 12.62 6.08
CA THR A 94 -2.58 13.68 5.29
C THR A 94 -2.20 13.57 3.81
N GLU A 95 -2.97 14.24 2.94
CA GLU A 95 -2.68 14.27 1.50
C GLU A 95 -1.29 14.89 1.25
N PRO A 96 -0.34 14.14 0.63
CA PRO A 96 0.98 14.69 0.34
C PRO A 96 0.93 15.78 -0.73
N ASP A 97 1.45 16.97 -0.42
CA ASP A 97 1.70 18.01 -1.41
C ASP A 97 3.13 17.89 -1.97
N ARG A 98 3.27 17.29 -3.15
CA ARG A 98 4.56 17.10 -3.81
C ARG A 98 4.46 17.07 -5.32
N ILE A 99 5.57 17.45 -5.97
CA ILE A 99 5.68 17.57 -7.42
C ILE A 99 6.17 16.28 -8.11
N VAL A 100 6.54 15.27 -7.33
CA VAL A 100 7.12 14.01 -7.82
C VAL A 100 6.04 12.95 -8.04
N GLY A 101 6.27 12.01 -8.97
CA GLY A 101 5.43 10.82 -9.12
C GLY A 101 4.02 11.08 -9.65
N GLU A 102 3.85 12.02 -10.58
CA GLU A 102 2.56 12.39 -11.18
C GLU A 102 2.38 11.92 -12.62
N LEU A 103 3.28 11.07 -13.11
CA LEU A 103 3.13 10.40 -14.40
C LEU A 103 3.45 8.93 -14.21
N LEU A 104 2.42 8.10 -14.28
CA LEU A 104 2.50 6.65 -14.32
C LEU A 104 2.62 6.19 -15.77
N GLN A 105 3.70 5.48 -16.08
CA GLN A 105 3.91 4.91 -17.41
C GLN A 105 2.89 3.78 -17.69
N PRO A 106 2.61 3.43 -18.96
CA PRO A 106 1.69 2.34 -19.30
C PRO A 106 2.00 1.02 -18.58
N GLY A 107 3.29 0.66 -18.45
CA GLY A 107 3.70 -0.54 -17.70
C GLY A 107 3.33 -0.47 -16.21
N GLY A 108 3.42 0.71 -15.60
CA GLY A 108 2.98 0.92 -14.21
C GLY A 108 1.45 0.82 -14.07
N TYR A 109 0.70 1.30 -15.06
CA TYR A 109 -0.76 1.14 -15.10
C TYR A 109 -1.17 -0.33 -15.20
N LEU A 110 -0.51 -1.10 -16.07
CA LEU A 110 -0.73 -2.55 -16.16
C LEU A 110 -0.47 -3.26 -14.82
N LYS A 111 0.57 -2.85 -14.09
CA LYS A 111 0.84 -3.39 -12.75
C LYS A 111 -0.21 -3.00 -11.72
N LEU A 112 -0.82 -1.82 -11.80
CA LEU A 112 -1.95 -1.51 -10.92
C LEU A 112 -3.16 -2.42 -11.20
N ILE A 113 -3.46 -2.71 -12.47
CA ILE A 113 -4.53 -3.64 -12.85
C ILE A 113 -4.25 -5.04 -12.28
N GLU A 114 -3.02 -5.53 -12.42
CA GLU A 114 -2.61 -6.83 -11.89
C GLU A 114 -2.79 -6.94 -10.37
N LEU A 115 -2.56 -5.83 -9.65
CA LEU A 115 -2.72 -5.77 -8.19
C LEU A 115 -4.18 -5.52 -7.75
N GLY A 116 -5.05 -5.08 -8.65
CA GLY A 116 -6.43 -4.66 -8.35
C GLY A 116 -6.50 -3.29 -7.65
N LEU A 117 -5.69 -2.35 -8.12
CA LEU A 117 -5.51 -0.99 -7.60
C LEU A 117 -5.75 0.10 -8.66
N GLU A 118 -6.16 -0.27 -9.87
CA GLU A 118 -6.42 0.63 -10.98
C GLU A 118 -7.54 1.64 -10.68
N ASP A 119 -8.50 1.27 -9.84
CA ASP A 119 -9.59 2.13 -9.39
C ASP A 119 -9.11 3.29 -8.49
N CYS A 120 -7.89 3.20 -7.95
CA CYS A 120 -7.27 4.32 -7.23
C CYS A 120 -6.92 5.50 -8.15
N LEU A 121 -7.00 5.32 -9.48
CA LEU A 121 -6.87 6.39 -10.47
C LEU A 121 -8.24 6.99 -10.87
N GLY A 122 -9.35 6.40 -10.40
CA GLY A 122 -10.68 6.96 -10.55
C GLY A 122 -10.91 8.14 -9.60
N ASP A 123 -11.76 9.07 -10.01
CA ASP A 123 -12.22 10.22 -9.21
C ASP A 123 -11.13 11.17 -8.68
N ILE A 124 -9.92 11.13 -9.28
CA ILE A 124 -8.80 12.02 -8.94
C ILE A 124 -8.40 12.96 -10.08
N ASP A 125 -9.25 13.08 -11.11
CA ASP A 125 -9.01 13.82 -12.34
C ASP A 125 -7.80 13.32 -13.16
N ALA A 126 -7.46 12.04 -13.06
CA ALA A 126 -6.34 11.47 -13.79
C ALA A 126 -6.53 11.60 -15.32
N GLN A 127 -5.47 12.02 -16.00
CA GLN A 127 -5.44 12.24 -17.45
C GLN A 127 -4.75 11.08 -18.14
N ARG A 128 -5.31 10.62 -19.26
CA ARG A 128 -4.67 9.61 -20.11
C ARG A 128 -3.50 10.24 -20.87
N VAL A 129 -2.38 9.52 -20.93
CA VAL A 129 -1.16 9.94 -21.63
C VAL A 129 -0.79 8.87 -22.66
N PHE A 130 -0.72 9.26 -23.93
CA PHE A 130 -0.48 8.34 -25.06
C PHE A 130 0.94 8.40 -25.62
N GLY A 131 1.78 9.26 -25.06
CA GLY A 131 3.14 9.47 -25.51
C GLY A 131 3.66 10.85 -25.10
N TYR A 132 4.71 11.29 -25.78
CA TYR A 132 5.37 12.56 -25.53
C TYR A 132 5.40 13.43 -26.79
N ALA A 133 5.42 14.74 -26.61
CA ALA A 133 5.83 15.68 -27.64
C ALA A 133 7.21 16.22 -27.25
N LEU A 134 8.17 16.16 -28.17
CA LEU A 134 9.53 16.66 -27.98
C LEU A 134 9.71 17.91 -28.82
N TYR A 135 10.25 18.96 -28.20
CA TYR A 135 10.55 20.24 -28.84
C TYR A 135 12.03 20.54 -28.64
N LYS A 136 12.75 20.82 -29.72
CA LYS A 136 14.17 21.14 -29.67
C LYS A 136 14.56 21.98 -30.89
N ASP A 137 15.24 23.10 -30.68
CA ASP A 137 15.80 23.95 -31.74
C ASP A 137 14.79 24.32 -32.83
N GLY A 138 13.57 24.71 -32.43
CA GLY A 138 12.46 25.04 -33.34
C GLY A 138 11.82 23.84 -34.06
N LYS A 139 12.35 22.63 -33.89
CA LYS A 139 11.80 21.37 -34.40
C LYS A 139 10.92 20.71 -33.35
N ASN A 140 9.94 19.93 -33.81
CA ASN A 140 9.09 19.12 -32.94
C ASN A 140 8.88 17.72 -33.51
N THR A 141 8.69 16.75 -32.61
CA THR A 141 8.28 15.39 -32.96
C THR A 141 7.36 14.81 -31.88
N LYS A 142 6.57 13.79 -32.23
CA LYS A 142 5.70 13.06 -31.30
C LYS A 142 6.21 11.63 -31.16
N LEU A 143 6.39 11.20 -29.92
CA LEU A 143 6.76 9.84 -29.57
C LEU A 143 5.55 9.15 -28.93
N SER A 144 4.82 8.35 -29.71
CA SER A 144 3.70 7.55 -29.20
C SER A 144 4.21 6.36 -28.39
N TYR A 145 3.47 5.99 -27.34
CA TYR A 145 3.69 4.71 -26.68
C TYR A 145 3.28 3.54 -27.60
N PRO A 146 4.03 2.42 -27.60
CA PRO A 146 3.69 1.24 -28.40
C PRO A 146 2.56 0.44 -27.72
N LEU A 147 1.31 0.83 -27.99
CA LEU A 147 0.11 0.33 -27.27
C LEU A 147 -0.78 -0.59 -28.12
N GLU A 148 -0.38 -0.91 -29.35
CA GLU A 148 -1.23 -1.57 -30.36
C GLU A 148 -1.67 -2.98 -29.93
N LYS A 149 -0.89 -3.63 -29.07
CA LYS A 149 -1.13 -5.00 -28.58
C LYS A 149 -1.90 -5.05 -27.25
N PHE A 150 -2.27 -3.90 -26.69
CA PHE A 150 -2.91 -3.81 -25.39
C PHE A 150 -4.38 -3.40 -25.50
N HIS A 151 -5.15 -3.66 -24.45
CA HIS A 151 -6.54 -3.19 -24.35
C HIS A 151 -6.60 -1.66 -24.53
N SER A 152 -7.68 -1.16 -25.15
CA SER A 152 -7.83 0.25 -25.54
C SER A 152 -7.76 1.25 -24.38
N ASP A 153 -7.98 0.79 -23.15
CA ASP A 153 -7.84 1.60 -21.94
C ASP A 153 -6.38 1.78 -21.49
N VAL A 154 -5.48 0.86 -21.85
CA VAL A 154 -4.07 0.90 -21.45
C VAL A 154 -3.40 2.12 -22.05
N SER A 155 -2.84 2.97 -21.18
CA SER A 155 -2.09 4.18 -21.53
C SER A 155 -1.39 4.68 -20.27
N GLY A 156 -0.50 5.67 -20.41
CA GLY A 156 0.02 6.38 -19.25
C GLY A 156 -1.10 7.12 -18.52
N ARG A 157 -0.85 7.50 -17.28
CA ARG A 157 -1.77 8.28 -16.44
C ARG A 157 -1.02 9.41 -15.76
N SER A 158 -1.45 10.64 -15.94
CA SER A 158 -0.96 11.76 -15.15
C SER A 158 -2.02 12.26 -14.18
N PHE A 159 -1.61 12.69 -12.98
CA PHE A 159 -2.54 12.97 -11.87
C PHE A 159 -1.86 13.81 -10.79
N HIS A 160 -2.63 14.35 -9.84
CA HIS A 160 -2.07 14.88 -8.60
C HIS A 160 -1.55 13.74 -7.72
N ASN A 161 -0.26 13.74 -7.37
CA ASN A 161 0.33 12.63 -6.61
C ASN A 161 -0.35 12.43 -5.24
N GLY A 162 -0.67 13.52 -4.55
CA GLY A 162 -1.32 13.47 -3.24
C GLY A 162 -2.60 12.66 -3.26
N ARG A 163 -3.52 13.02 -4.17
CA ARG A 163 -4.79 12.32 -4.39
C ARG A 163 -4.61 10.85 -4.66
N PHE A 164 -3.68 10.48 -5.57
CA PHE A 164 -3.40 9.08 -5.87
C PHE A 164 -2.92 8.30 -4.64
N ILE A 165 -2.02 8.88 -3.85
CA ILE A 165 -1.54 8.25 -2.60
C ILE A 165 -2.69 8.07 -1.60
N GLN A 166 -3.57 9.06 -1.44
CA GLN A 166 -4.72 8.94 -0.54
C GLN A 166 -5.66 7.81 -0.96
N ARG A 167 -5.99 7.71 -2.26
CA ARG A 167 -6.82 6.60 -2.77
C ARG A 167 -6.18 5.23 -2.49
N MET A 168 -4.88 5.10 -2.67
CA MET A 168 -4.14 3.86 -2.38
C MET A 168 -4.17 3.51 -0.89
N ARG A 169 -4.00 4.50 0.00
CA ARG A 169 -4.07 4.32 1.46
C ARG A 169 -5.48 3.93 1.92
N GLU A 170 -6.50 4.62 1.41
CA GLU A 170 -7.91 4.32 1.67
C GLU A 170 -8.24 2.88 1.26
N LYS A 171 -7.83 2.49 0.04
CA LYS A 171 -8.04 1.15 -0.50
C LYS A 171 -7.37 0.08 0.38
N ALA A 172 -6.12 0.29 0.79
CA ALA A 172 -5.44 -0.61 1.71
C ALA A 172 -6.16 -0.74 3.07
N ALA A 173 -6.65 0.37 3.62
CA ALA A 173 -7.36 0.41 4.90
C ALA A 173 -8.76 -0.22 4.86
N THR A 174 -9.32 -0.52 3.68
CA THR A 174 -10.57 -1.29 3.59
C THR A 174 -10.43 -2.74 4.06
N LEU A 175 -9.20 -3.26 4.12
CA LEU A 175 -8.91 -4.62 4.54
C LEU A 175 -8.78 -4.70 6.06
N PRO A 176 -9.54 -5.57 6.75
CA PRO A 176 -9.59 -5.60 8.22
C PRO A 176 -8.29 -6.04 8.89
N ASN A 177 -7.40 -6.67 8.14
CA ASN A 177 -6.08 -7.15 8.56
C ASN A 177 -4.94 -6.18 8.21
N VAL A 178 -5.25 -4.99 7.69
CA VAL A 178 -4.30 -3.92 7.42
C VAL A 178 -4.54 -2.76 8.39
N ARG A 179 -3.57 -2.48 9.27
CA ARG A 179 -3.62 -1.37 10.23
C ARG A 179 -2.69 -0.26 9.77
N LEU A 180 -3.25 0.86 9.29
CA LEU A 180 -2.50 2.08 9.00
C LEU A 180 -2.41 2.96 10.26
N GLU A 181 -1.20 3.39 10.59
CA GLU A 181 -0.91 4.20 11.77
C GLU A 181 -0.05 5.41 11.40
N GLN A 182 -0.31 6.52 12.08
CA GLN A 182 0.51 7.71 11.93
C GLN A 182 1.64 7.70 12.97
N GLY A 183 2.88 7.64 12.49
CA GLY A 183 4.08 7.63 13.32
C GLY A 183 5.36 7.75 12.49
N THR A 184 6.39 8.34 13.07
CA THR A 184 7.70 8.44 12.43
C THR A 184 8.58 7.31 12.93
N VAL A 185 8.89 6.32 12.08
CA VAL A 185 9.87 5.30 12.40
C VAL A 185 11.25 5.94 12.55
N THR A 186 11.91 5.67 13.67
CA THR A 186 13.20 6.26 14.04
C THR A 186 14.34 5.27 13.90
N THR A 187 14.13 4.01 14.32
CA THR A 187 15.17 2.98 14.35
C THR A 187 14.61 1.59 14.00
N LEU A 188 15.48 0.71 13.51
CA LEU A 188 15.21 -0.72 13.40
C LEU A 188 15.58 -1.39 14.73
N LEU A 189 14.72 -2.29 15.22
CA LEU A 189 15.00 -3.08 16.40
C LEU A 189 15.71 -4.35 15.95
N GLU A 190 17.00 -4.45 16.25
CA GLU A 190 17.85 -5.57 15.83
C GLU A 190 18.31 -6.41 17.02
N GLU A 191 18.27 -7.73 16.86
CA GLU A 191 18.78 -8.70 17.81
C GLU A 191 19.63 -9.73 17.05
N ASN A 192 20.90 -9.87 17.45
CA ASN A 192 21.86 -10.79 16.80
C ASN A 192 21.93 -10.62 15.27
N GLY A 193 21.94 -9.37 14.79
CA GLY A 193 21.98 -9.05 13.36
C GLY A 193 20.68 -9.33 12.59
N THR A 194 19.59 -9.68 13.29
CA THR A 194 18.26 -9.90 12.71
C THR A 194 17.32 -8.78 13.14
N VAL A 195 16.69 -8.11 12.18
CA VAL A 195 15.62 -7.14 12.44
C VAL A 195 14.40 -7.87 13.02
N LYS A 196 13.95 -7.45 14.20
CA LYS A 196 12.76 -7.97 14.92
C LYS A 196 11.57 -7.03 14.87
N GLY A 197 11.78 -5.78 14.43
CA GLY A 197 10.76 -4.76 14.45
C GLY A 197 11.29 -3.36 14.20
N VAL A 198 10.51 -2.37 14.63
CA VAL A 198 10.84 -0.95 14.50
C VAL A 198 10.46 -0.20 15.78
N GLN A 199 11.22 0.85 16.05
CA GLN A 199 10.83 1.89 16.99
C GLN A 199 10.24 3.07 16.21
N TYR A 200 9.17 3.65 16.71
CA TYR A 200 8.58 4.83 16.09
C TYR A 200 8.02 5.80 17.11
N LYS A 201 7.94 7.06 16.70
CA LYS A 201 7.38 8.16 17.51
C LYS A 201 6.00 8.53 17.01
N THR A 202 5.00 8.52 17.89
CA THR A 202 3.64 8.96 17.57
C THR A 202 3.59 10.48 17.37
N LYS A 203 2.46 10.99 16.86
CA LYS A 203 2.22 12.44 16.74
C LYS A 203 2.33 13.19 18.08
N ASN A 204 2.01 12.51 19.19
CA ASN A 204 2.09 13.08 20.54
C ASN A 204 3.50 13.00 21.14
N GLY A 205 4.43 12.38 20.42
CA GLY A 205 5.82 12.25 20.83
C GLY A 205 6.12 11.02 21.68
N GLU A 206 5.16 10.12 21.89
CA GLU A 206 5.39 8.85 22.57
C GLU A 206 6.23 7.91 21.69
N GLU A 207 7.22 7.26 22.28
CA GLU A 207 8.04 6.24 21.61
C GLU A 207 7.47 4.85 21.86
N ILE A 208 7.15 4.16 20.77
CA ILE A 208 6.51 2.85 20.75
C ILE A 208 7.39 1.88 19.97
N ALA A 209 7.48 0.64 20.46
CA ALA A 209 8.08 -0.47 19.73
C ALA A 209 6.99 -1.31 19.06
N ALA A 210 7.23 -1.71 17.82
CA ALA A 210 6.39 -2.66 17.09
C ALA A 210 7.26 -3.80 16.56
N TYR A 211 6.80 -5.04 16.75
CA TYR A 211 7.52 -6.25 16.37
C TYR A 211 6.78 -7.02 15.28
N ALA A 212 7.54 -7.61 14.37
CA ALA A 212 7.06 -8.51 13.33
C ALA A 212 8.22 -9.37 12.79
N PRO A 213 7.95 -10.59 12.32
CA PRO A 213 8.98 -11.44 11.71
C PRO A 213 9.53 -10.86 10.39
N LEU A 214 8.82 -9.93 9.75
CA LEU A 214 9.29 -9.23 8.56
C LEU A 214 9.02 -7.72 8.66
N THR A 215 10.06 -6.91 8.42
CA THR A 215 9.96 -5.46 8.26
C THR A 215 10.36 -5.06 6.85
N VAL A 216 9.51 -4.31 6.16
CA VAL A 216 9.76 -3.80 4.81
C VAL A 216 9.88 -2.27 4.85
N VAL A 217 11.05 -1.74 4.51
CA VAL A 217 11.31 -0.30 4.52
C VAL A 217 10.94 0.33 3.17
N CYS A 218 9.92 1.19 3.18
CA CYS A 218 9.33 1.87 2.02
C CYS A 218 9.25 3.41 2.23
N ASP A 219 10.18 4.00 2.99
CA ASP A 219 10.19 5.41 3.40
C ASP A 219 10.77 6.38 2.34
N GLY A 220 11.02 5.90 1.13
CA GLY A 220 11.25 6.71 -0.07
C GLY A 220 12.69 7.18 -0.30
N CYS A 221 12.85 8.18 -1.17
CA CYS A 221 14.15 8.61 -1.67
C CYS A 221 15.06 9.25 -0.60
N PHE A 222 14.47 9.78 0.47
CA PHE A 222 15.15 10.37 1.63
C PHE A 222 15.12 9.46 2.87
N SER A 223 15.11 8.15 2.65
CA SER A 223 15.10 7.15 3.72
C SER A 223 16.15 7.41 4.80
N ASN A 224 15.71 7.47 6.05
CA ASN A 224 16.59 7.61 7.22
C ASN A 224 17.21 6.26 7.61
N LEU A 225 16.54 5.17 7.25
CA LEU A 225 16.94 3.80 7.61
C LEU A 225 17.90 3.18 6.59
N ARG A 226 18.02 3.75 5.39
CA ARG A 226 18.85 3.19 4.30
C ARG A 226 20.28 2.87 4.71
N ARG A 227 20.94 3.74 5.47
CA ARG A 227 22.35 3.55 5.88
C ARG A 227 22.54 2.39 6.85
N ALA A 228 21.50 2.02 7.61
CA ALA A 228 21.53 0.85 8.47
C ALA A 228 21.42 -0.46 7.67
N LEU A 229 20.76 -0.41 6.50
CA LEU A 229 20.48 -1.59 5.68
C LEU A 229 21.49 -1.83 4.56
N CYS A 230 22.11 -0.79 4.02
CA CYS A 230 23.10 -0.91 2.96
C CYS A 230 24.04 0.29 2.88
N THR A 231 25.21 0.10 2.26
CA THR A 231 26.08 1.19 1.83
C THR A 231 25.47 1.83 0.58
N PRO A 232 24.94 3.07 0.65
CA PRO A 232 24.21 3.64 -0.47
C PRO A 232 25.17 4.06 -1.59
N GLN A 233 25.06 3.41 -2.75
CA GLN A 233 25.59 3.94 -4.00
C GLN A 233 24.51 4.83 -4.64
N LYS A 234 24.53 6.14 -4.38
CA LYS A 234 23.70 7.08 -5.15
C LYS A 234 24.37 7.30 -6.51
N LEU A 235 24.02 6.49 -7.51
CA LEU A 235 24.15 6.93 -8.89
C LEU A 235 23.05 7.96 -9.16
N ILE A 236 23.44 9.16 -9.59
CA ILE A 236 22.53 10.08 -10.27
C ILE A 236 22.41 9.51 -11.69
N PRO A 237 21.24 9.02 -12.13
CA PRO A 237 21.11 8.46 -13.47
C PRO A 237 21.44 9.52 -14.51
N ASP A 238 22.10 9.12 -15.59
CA ASP A 238 22.28 9.95 -16.77
C ASP A 238 20.90 10.41 -17.26
N SER A 239 20.64 11.71 -17.15
CA SER A 239 19.41 12.32 -17.63
C SER A 239 19.31 12.19 -19.16
N ILE A 240 18.09 12.15 -19.70
CA ILE A 240 17.86 12.43 -21.12
C ILE A 240 18.19 13.92 -21.34
N ILE A 241 19.45 14.21 -21.64
CA ILE A 241 19.89 15.56 -22.03
C ILE A 241 19.61 15.69 -23.52
N LEU A 242 18.49 16.34 -23.86
CA LEU A 242 18.36 16.94 -25.18
C LEU A 242 19.36 18.10 -25.20
N SER A 243 20.56 17.86 -25.76
CA SER A 243 21.70 18.81 -25.73
C SER A 243 21.25 20.26 -25.96
N GLY A 244 21.45 21.11 -24.94
CA GLY A 244 20.99 22.51 -24.92
C GLY A 244 20.28 22.87 -23.62
N GLY A 245 21.03 22.96 -22.51
CA GLY A 245 20.49 23.34 -21.20
C GLY A 245 19.65 22.26 -20.50
N ASN A 246 19.03 22.64 -19.39
CA ASN A 246 18.17 21.78 -18.59
C ASN A 246 16.82 21.56 -19.30
N PRO A 247 16.37 20.31 -19.50
CA PRO A 247 15.12 20.06 -20.20
C PRO A 247 13.90 20.50 -19.36
N PHE A 248 12.87 20.99 -20.04
CA PHE A 248 11.58 21.28 -19.43
C PHE A 248 10.61 20.14 -19.69
N LEU A 249 9.99 19.61 -18.63
CA LEU A 249 8.91 18.64 -18.73
C LEU A 249 7.57 19.31 -18.43
N PHE A 250 6.65 19.23 -19.40
CA PHE A 250 5.28 19.70 -19.25
C PHE A 250 4.33 18.50 -19.18
N ARG A 251 3.41 18.49 -18.22
CA ARG A 251 2.35 17.47 -18.14
C ARG A 251 1.08 18.05 -17.53
N ARG A 252 -0.08 17.63 -18.04
CA ARG A 252 -1.37 17.99 -17.46
C ARG A 252 -1.67 17.04 -16.30
N THR A 253 -1.93 17.56 -15.11
CA THR A 253 -2.26 16.71 -13.95
C THR A 253 -3.77 16.55 -13.79
N ASN A 254 -4.54 17.63 -13.99
CA ASN A 254 -6.01 17.67 -13.94
C ASN A 254 -6.55 18.60 -15.06
N PRO A 255 -7.86 18.62 -15.36
CA PRO A 255 -8.46 19.64 -16.20
C PRO A 255 -8.12 21.05 -15.68
N GLY A 256 -7.44 21.86 -16.49
CA GLY A 256 -7.04 23.22 -16.15
C GLY A 256 -5.69 23.38 -15.44
N LYS A 257 -5.01 22.31 -15.01
CA LYS A 257 -3.67 22.40 -14.38
C LYS A 257 -2.58 21.76 -15.24
N LEU A 258 -1.65 22.58 -15.71
CA LEU A 258 -0.41 22.16 -16.36
C LEU A 258 0.73 22.26 -15.34
N ARG A 259 1.47 21.18 -15.14
CA ARG A 259 2.71 21.19 -14.37
C ARG A 259 3.90 21.32 -15.30
N THR A 260 4.82 22.18 -14.91
CA THR A 260 6.14 22.34 -15.52
C THR A 260 7.21 21.92 -14.52
N THR A 261 8.18 21.14 -14.96
CA THR A 261 9.37 20.79 -14.18
C THR A 261 10.59 21.17 -15.00
N VAL A 262 11.48 21.97 -14.41
CA VAL A 262 12.82 22.20 -14.94
C VAL A 262 13.70 21.11 -14.35
N CYS A 263 14.22 20.22 -15.20
CA CYS A 263 15.02 19.08 -14.79
C CYS A 263 16.46 19.47 -14.47
#